data_AF-L0JGS1-F1
#
_entry.id   AF-L0JGS1-F1
#
_cell.length_a   1.000
_cell.length_b   1.000
_cell.length_c   1.000
_cell.angle_alpha   90.00
_cell.angle_beta   90.00
_cell.angle_gamma   90.00
#
_symmetry.space_group_name_H-M   'P 1'
#
loop_
_entity.id
_entity.type
_entity.pdbx_description
1 polymer ?
#
loop_
_entity_poly.entity_id
_entity_poly.type
_entity_poly.pdbx_seq_one_letter_code
_entity_poly.pdbx_strand_id
1 'polypeptide(L)'
;MADANQQPIDEDLYQRTKALLEPGEIDLNGAIVHTDYDGQEDVKMMQATIDVGDIIAEQSGYDPTDCFVHSGNDDPDFSSNQHQGLTLADEEFVWECQQLLREGSFDIVIYYRATADHEAILEGIRELGFDVTGVEGE
;
A
#
# COMPACT_ATOMS: atom_id res chain seq x y z
N MET A 1 9.21 -19.55 15.66
CA MET A 1 8.01 -20.40 15.47
C MET A 1 6.95 -19.44 15.02
N ALA A 2 6.56 -19.45 13.74
CA ALA A 2 5.46 -18.59 13.27
C ALA A 2 4.19 -18.99 14.03
N ASP A 3 3.50 -18.00 14.61
CA ASP A 3 2.32 -18.25 15.41
C ASP A 3 1.20 -18.74 14.48
N ALA A 4 0.57 -19.87 14.81
CA ALA A 4 -0.45 -20.47 13.94
C ALA A 4 -1.70 -19.57 13.76
N ASN A 5 -1.80 -18.50 14.56
CA ASN A 5 -2.84 -17.48 14.47
C ASN A 5 -2.53 -16.39 13.42
N GLN A 6 -1.26 -16.21 13.04
CA GLN A 6 -0.84 -15.21 12.06
C GLN A 6 -1.26 -15.62 10.64
N GLN A 7 -1.11 -16.90 10.30
CA GLN A 7 -1.46 -17.42 8.96
C GLN A 7 -2.95 -17.23 8.58
N PRO A 8 -3.95 -17.50 9.44
CA PRO A 8 -5.35 -17.17 9.16
C PRO A 8 -5.63 -15.68 9.00
N ILE A 9 -4.91 -14.83 9.75
CA ILE A 9 -5.07 -13.37 9.74
C ILE A 9 -4.47 -12.76 8.47
N ASP A 10 -3.35 -13.32 8.00
CA ASP A 10 -2.72 -13.01 6.72
C ASP A 10 -3.60 -13.47 5.55
N GLU A 11 -4.18 -14.67 5.62
CA GLU A 11 -5.10 -15.18 4.60
C GLU A 11 -6.38 -14.32 4.50
N ASP A 12 -6.98 -13.94 5.64
CA ASP A 12 -8.11 -13.00 5.67
C ASP A 12 -7.74 -11.64 5.08
N LEU A 13 -6.55 -11.10 5.41
CA LEU A 13 -6.11 -9.82 4.86
C LEU A 13 -5.88 -9.91 3.35
N TYR A 14 -5.23 -10.98 2.88
CA TYR A 14 -5.04 -11.26 1.45
C TYR A 14 -6.38 -11.28 0.70
N GLN A 15 -7.38 -12.01 1.20
CA GLN A 15 -8.69 -12.10 0.54
C GLN A 15 -9.42 -10.75 0.52
N ARG A 16 -9.30 -9.96 1.59
CA ARG A 16 -9.85 -8.60 1.64
C ARG A 16 -9.15 -7.66 0.67
N THR A 17 -7.82 -7.69 0.62
CA THR A 17 -7.04 -6.92 -0.35
C THR A 17 -7.43 -7.30 -1.77
N LYS A 18 -7.51 -8.59 -2.08
CA LYS A 18 -7.95 -9.06 -3.39
C LYS A 18 -9.35 -8.56 -3.76
N ALA A 19 -10.29 -8.58 -2.80
CA ALA A 19 -11.63 -8.06 -2.99
C ALA A 19 -11.73 -6.53 -3.13
N LEU A 20 -10.66 -5.78 -2.84
CA LEU A 20 -10.59 -4.33 -3.09
C LEU A 20 -10.08 -4.01 -4.49
N LEU A 21 -9.40 -4.95 -5.15
CA LEU A 21 -8.93 -4.77 -6.53
C LEU A 21 -10.08 -4.84 -7.54
N GLU A 22 -11.22 -5.46 -7.16
CA GLU A 22 -12.37 -5.66 -8.03
C GLU A 22 -13.72 -5.54 -7.31
N PRO A 23 -14.77 -5.04 -7.98
CA PRO A 23 -14.81 -4.56 -9.36
C PRO A 23 -14.30 -3.12 -9.48
N GLY A 24 -13.45 -2.86 -10.49
CA GLY A 24 -12.91 -1.54 -10.79
C GLY A 24 -12.98 -1.20 -12.29
N GLU A 25 -12.81 0.07 -12.64
CA GLU A 25 -12.67 0.52 -14.04
C GLU A 25 -11.23 0.34 -14.57
N ILE A 26 -10.29 0.03 -13.70
CA ILE A 26 -8.87 -0.16 -13.98
C ILE A 26 -8.38 -1.46 -13.34
N ASP A 27 -7.46 -2.14 -14.02
CA ASP A 27 -6.83 -3.37 -13.52
C ASP A 27 -5.80 -2.98 -12.44
N LEU A 28 -5.89 -3.60 -11.27
CA LEU A 28 -5.05 -3.27 -10.11
C LEU A 28 -4.31 -4.51 -9.60
N ASN A 29 -3.09 -4.29 -9.14
CA ASN A 29 -2.36 -5.19 -8.25
C ASN A 29 -2.24 -4.53 -6.87
N GLY A 30 -1.93 -5.33 -5.86
CA GLY A 30 -1.74 -4.89 -4.49
C GLY A 30 -0.53 -5.50 -3.82
N ALA A 31 -0.08 -4.86 -2.75
CA ALA A 31 0.92 -5.38 -1.83
C ALA A 31 0.46 -5.13 -0.39
N ILE A 32 0.68 -6.11 0.47
CA ILE A 32 0.48 -6.02 1.90
C ILE A 32 1.86 -5.91 2.53
N VAL A 33 2.20 -4.74 3.04
CA VAL A 33 3.47 -4.46 3.71
C VAL A 33 3.28 -4.61 5.20
N HIS A 34 3.96 -5.59 5.79
CA HIS A 34 3.88 -5.88 7.21
C HIS A 34 4.90 -5.02 7.97
N THR A 35 4.44 -4.30 9.00
CA THR A 35 5.30 -3.48 9.85
C THR A 35 5.17 -3.88 11.31
N ASP A 36 6.20 -3.54 12.09
CA ASP A 36 6.19 -3.68 13.55
C ASP A 36 5.78 -2.37 14.26
N TYR A 37 5.27 -1.37 13.52
CA TYR A 37 4.96 -0.05 14.06
C TYR A 37 3.65 -0.03 14.82
N ASP A 38 3.66 0.54 16.03
CA ASP A 38 2.45 0.70 16.84
C ASP A 38 1.71 2.04 16.58
N GLY A 39 0.57 2.23 17.24
CA GLY A 39 -0.25 3.45 17.14
C GLY A 39 0.42 4.76 17.56
N GLN A 40 1.59 4.72 18.20
CA GLN A 40 2.37 5.89 18.61
C GLN A 40 3.49 6.21 17.61
N GLU A 41 3.69 5.36 16.61
CA GLU A 41 4.73 5.49 15.59
C GLU A 41 4.16 6.01 14.25
N ASP A 42 3.13 6.84 14.31
CA ASP A 42 2.43 7.45 13.18
C ASP A 42 3.39 8.10 12.16
N VAL A 43 4.41 8.82 12.64
CA VAL A 43 5.42 9.45 11.76
C VAL A 43 6.23 8.41 10.99
N LYS A 44 6.64 7.31 11.64
CA LYS A 44 7.41 6.25 10.95
C LYS A 44 6.54 5.51 9.95
N MET A 45 5.30 5.25 10.34
CA MET A 45 4.33 4.57 9.50
C MET A 45 3.99 5.43 8.26
N MET A 46 3.82 6.76 8.42
CA MET A 46 3.64 7.67 7.29
C MET A 46 4.88 7.69 6.38
N GLN A 47 6.09 7.73 6.96
CA GLN A 47 7.32 7.67 6.16
C GLN A 47 7.41 6.36 5.38
N ALA A 48 7.11 5.21 5.99
CA ALA A 48 7.08 3.93 5.30
C ALA A 48 6.06 3.90 4.16
N THR A 49 4.89 4.52 4.36
CA THR A 49 3.87 4.67 3.30
C THR A 49 4.43 5.46 2.11
N ILE A 50 5.15 6.56 2.38
CA ILE A 50 5.78 7.38 1.34
C ILE A 50 6.88 6.60 0.64
N ASP A 51 7.80 5.96 1.38
CA ASP A 51 8.93 5.21 0.82
C ASP A 51 8.45 4.06 -0.09
N VAL A 52 7.39 3.34 0.31
CA VAL A 52 6.76 2.31 -0.52
C VAL A 52 6.06 2.93 -1.73
N GLY A 53 5.38 4.06 -1.55
CA GLY A 53 4.75 4.82 -2.62
C GLY A 53 5.73 5.31 -3.69
N ASP A 54 6.94 5.72 -3.29
CA ASP A 54 8.00 6.17 -4.20
C ASP A 54 8.49 5.02 -5.08
N ILE A 55 8.66 3.81 -4.51
CA ILE A 55 9.00 2.61 -5.29
C ILE A 55 7.91 2.34 -6.32
N ILE A 56 6.64 2.41 -5.92
CA ILE A 56 5.51 2.16 -6.82
C ILE A 56 5.46 3.22 -7.92
N ALA A 57 5.71 4.49 -7.61
CA ALA A 57 5.77 5.57 -8.60
C ALA A 57 6.85 5.28 -9.65
N GLU A 58 8.06 4.93 -9.21
CA GLU A 58 9.18 4.58 -10.11
C GLU A 58 8.83 3.38 -11.00
N GLN A 59 8.30 2.30 -10.43
CA GLN A 59 7.91 1.09 -11.17
C GLN A 59 6.62 1.27 -12.00
N SER A 60 5.92 2.38 -11.82
CA SER A 60 4.78 2.81 -12.64
C SER A 60 5.19 3.78 -13.75
N GLY A 61 6.47 4.15 -13.84
CA GLY A 61 7.01 5.05 -14.85
C GLY A 61 6.91 6.54 -14.52
N TYR A 62 6.65 6.88 -13.26
CA TYR A 62 6.65 8.26 -12.77
C TYR A 62 7.96 8.57 -12.03
N ASP A 63 8.39 9.84 -12.04
CA ASP A 63 9.41 10.31 -11.10
C ASP A 63 8.73 10.51 -9.73
N PRO A 64 9.20 9.87 -8.65
CA PRO A 64 8.61 10.05 -7.32
C PRO A 64 8.57 11.51 -6.87
N THR A 65 9.51 12.34 -7.32
CA THR A 65 9.54 13.78 -7.01
C THR A 65 8.48 14.60 -7.75
N ASP A 66 7.88 14.01 -8.79
CA ASP A 66 6.75 14.56 -9.53
C ASP A 66 5.39 14.03 -9.01
N CYS A 67 5.38 13.43 -7.81
CA CYS A 67 4.19 12.90 -7.15
C CYS A 67 3.96 13.56 -5.78
N PHE A 68 2.72 13.54 -5.29
CA PHE A 68 2.36 13.97 -3.94
C PHE A 68 1.39 13.01 -3.28
N VAL A 69 1.33 13.04 -1.95
CA VAL A 69 0.38 12.24 -1.18
C VAL A 69 -0.83 13.09 -0.80
N HIS A 70 -2.01 12.66 -1.23
CA HIS A 70 -3.29 13.16 -0.78
C HIS A 70 -3.78 12.35 0.43
N SER A 71 -3.97 13.03 1.55
CA SER A 71 -4.52 12.46 2.80
C SER A 71 -5.77 13.26 3.16
N GLY A 72 -6.92 12.82 2.66
CA GLY A 72 -8.19 13.52 2.74
C GLY A 72 -8.83 13.50 4.13
N ASN A 73 -8.18 14.04 5.17
CA ASN A 73 -8.76 14.06 6.53
C ASN A 73 -10.09 14.82 6.64
N ASP A 74 -10.32 15.78 5.74
CA ASP A 74 -11.57 16.55 5.62
C ASP A 74 -12.36 16.18 4.34
N ASP A 75 -11.96 15.11 3.65
CA ASP A 75 -12.63 14.61 2.45
C ASP A 75 -13.60 13.48 2.85
N PRO A 76 -14.93 13.62 2.63
CA PRO A 76 -15.89 12.58 2.98
C PRO A 76 -15.71 11.28 2.19
N ASP A 77 -14.96 11.32 1.08
CA ASP A 77 -14.68 10.15 0.25
C ASP A 77 -13.49 9.33 0.79
N PHE A 78 -12.75 9.85 1.78
CA PHE A 78 -11.59 9.18 2.39
C PHE A 78 -11.80 8.84 3.87
N SER A 79 -11.35 7.65 4.26
CA SER A 79 -11.13 7.32 5.68
C SER A 79 -9.82 7.95 6.18
N SER A 80 -9.71 8.24 7.47
CA SER A 80 -8.53 8.89 8.08
C SER A 80 -7.22 8.08 7.97
N ASN A 81 -7.33 6.80 7.62
CA ASN A 81 -6.20 5.88 7.43
C ASN A 81 -5.98 5.54 5.94
N GLN A 82 -6.63 6.27 5.03
CA GLN A 82 -6.44 6.15 3.59
C GLN A 82 -5.59 7.30 3.05
N HIS A 83 -4.71 6.95 2.12
CA HIS A 83 -3.82 7.89 1.45
C HIS A 83 -3.67 7.51 -0.01
N GLN A 84 -3.51 8.50 -0.88
CA GLN A 84 -3.37 8.30 -2.32
C GLN A 84 -2.17 9.05 -2.87
N GLY A 85 -1.36 8.36 -3.67
CA GLY A 85 -0.28 8.96 -4.46
C GLY A 85 -0.81 9.44 -5.80
N LEU A 86 -0.62 10.72 -6.09
CA LEU A 86 -1.08 11.39 -7.31
C LEU A 86 0.07 12.13 -7.99
N THR A 87 0.05 12.24 -9.31
CA THR A 87 1.01 13.07 -10.06
C THR A 87 0.76 14.56 -9.77
N LEU A 88 1.83 15.38 -9.74
CA LEU A 88 1.72 16.83 -9.54
C LEU A 88 1.08 17.56 -10.74
N ALA A 89 1.19 17.00 -11.95
CA ALA A 89 0.82 17.68 -13.18
C ALA A 89 -0.70 17.73 -13.39
N ASP A 90 -1.37 16.60 -13.15
CA ASP A 90 -2.77 16.37 -13.48
C ASP A 90 -3.51 15.51 -12.47
N GLU A 91 -2.89 15.26 -11.31
CA GLU A 91 -3.49 14.46 -10.23
C GLU A 91 -3.87 13.03 -10.70
N GLU A 92 -3.07 12.46 -11.60
CA GLU A 92 -3.25 11.09 -12.08
C GLU A 92 -2.95 10.08 -10.96
N PHE A 93 -3.79 9.05 -10.85
CA PHE A 93 -3.63 7.94 -9.91
C PHE A 93 -2.33 7.18 -10.13
N VAL A 94 -1.53 7.08 -9.06
CA VAL A 94 -0.32 6.25 -9.00
C VAL A 94 -0.56 5.04 -8.10
N TRP A 95 -0.96 5.29 -6.86
CA TRP A 95 -1.25 4.26 -5.87
C TRP A 95 -2.25 4.77 -4.83
N GLU A 96 -2.87 3.86 -4.10
CA GLU A 96 -3.66 4.18 -2.92
C GLU A 96 -3.46 3.11 -1.86
N CYS A 97 -3.49 3.53 -0.59
CA CYS A 97 -3.25 2.63 0.52
C CYS A 97 -4.24 2.81 1.67
N GLN A 98 -4.34 1.76 2.48
CA GLN A 98 -4.95 1.75 3.80
C GLN A 98 -3.93 1.29 4.83
N GLN A 99 -3.83 2.05 5.92
CA GLN A 99 -3.01 1.69 7.09
C GLN A 99 -3.91 1.03 8.14
N LEU A 100 -3.63 -0.22 8.49
CA LEU A 100 -4.51 -1.05 9.32
C LEU A 100 -3.80 -1.46 10.61
N LEU A 101 -4.21 -0.90 11.75
CA LEU A 101 -3.71 -1.34 13.06
C LEU A 101 -4.38 -2.66 13.46
N ARG A 102 -3.61 -3.75 13.44
CA ARG A 102 -4.07 -5.11 13.75
C ARG A 102 -3.07 -5.77 14.68
N GLU A 103 -3.56 -6.50 15.68
CA GLU A 103 -2.72 -7.22 16.66
C GLU A 103 -1.62 -6.39 17.35
N GLY A 104 -1.72 -5.05 17.33
CA GLY A 104 -0.78 -4.13 17.96
C GLY A 104 0.21 -3.45 17.02
N SER A 105 0.25 -3.83 15.73
CA SER A 105 1.08 -3.16 14.71
C SER A 105 0.31 -2.85 13.42
N PHE A 106 0.88 -2.00 12.57
CA PHE A 106 0.27 -1.62 11.30
C PHE A 106 0.65 -2.58 10.16
N ASP A 107 -0.34 -3.01 9.40
CA ASP A 107 -0.17 -3.46 8.02
C ASP A 107 -0.50 -2.28 7.07
N ILE A 108 0.30 -2.08 6.02
CA ILE A 108 -0.02 -1.15 4.94
C ILE A 108 -0.51 -1.96 3.75
N VAL A 109 -1.79 -1.85 3.41
CA VAL A 109 -2.36 -2.42 2.20
C VAL A 109 -2.32 -1.36 1.12
N ILE A 110 -1.53 -1.57 0.08
CA ILE A 110 -1.36 -0.60 -1.02
C ILE A 110 -1.69 -1.24 -2.36
N TYR A 111 -2.36 -0.50 -3.24
CA TYR A 111 -2.72 -0.94 -4.59
C TYR A 111 -2.35 0.10 -5.64
N TYR A 112 -2.09 -0.39 -6.84
CA TYR A 112 -1.56 0.35 -7.97
C TYR A 112 -1.96 -0.33 -9.27
N ARG A 113 -1.80 0.37 -10.40
CA ARG A 113 -2.17 -0.17 -11.71
C ARG A 113 -1.39 -1.46 -12.00
N ALA A 114 -2.09 -2.48 -12.51
CA ALA A 114 -1.50 -3.78 -12.85
C ALA A 114 -0.43 -3.70 -13.96
N THR A 115 -0.34 -2.56 -14.66
CA THR A 115 0.70 -2.28 -15.65
C THR A 115 2.07 -1.97 -15.04
N ALA A 116 2.14 -1.66 -13.74
CA ALA A 116 3.41 -1.45 -13.03
C ALA A 116 4.16 -2.78 -12.85
N ASP A 117 5.49 -2.72 -12.74
CA ASP A 117 6.32 -3.92 -12.52
C ASP A 117 6.11 -4.48 -11.10
N HIS A 118 5.15 -5.38 -10.96
CA HIS A 118 4.74 -5.94 -9.67
C HIS A 118 5.90 -6.60 -8.92
N GLU A 119 6.73 -7.39 -9.60
CA GLU A 119 7.84 -8.11 -8.96
C GLU A 119 8.93 -7.14 -8.50
N ALA A 120 9.27 -6.13 -9.31
CA ALA A 120 10.24 -5.10 -8.92
C ALA A 120 9.74 -4.27 -7.72
N ILE A 121 8.43 -4.01 -7.64
CA ILE A 121 7.83 -3.36 -6.46
C ILE A 121 8.02 -4.21 -5.21
N LEU A 122 7.67 -5.51 -5.27
CA LEU A 122 7.84 -6.40 -4.12
C LEU A 122 9.30 -6.55 -3.70
N GLU A 123 10.23 -6.58 -4.65
CA GLU A 123 11.67 -6.59 -4.37
C GLU A 123 12.10 -5.30 -3.67
N GLY A 124 11.74 -4.12 -4.20
CA GLY A 124 12.07 -2.84 -3.59
C GLY A 124 11.53 -2.71 -2.16
N ILE A 125 10.31 -3.17 -1.89
CA ILE A 125 9.74 -3.15 -0.53
C ILE A 125 10.55 -4.04 0.42
N ARG A 126 11.03 -5.19 -0.04
CA ARG A 126 11.91 -6.06 0.76
C ARG A 126 13.27 -5.42 1.00
N GLU A 127 13.80 -4.65 0.05
CA GLU A 127 15.05 -3.90 0.21
C GLU A 127 14.95 -2.77 1.25
N LEU A 128 13.75 -2.20 1.45
CA LEU A 128 13.46 -1.31 2.58
C LEU A 128 13.46 -2.03 3.93
N GLY A 129 13.46 -3.37 3.93
CA GLY A 129 13.52 -4.22 5.13
C GLY A 129 12.15 -4.69 5.63
N PHE A 130 11.09 -4.50 4.86
CA PHE A 130 9.75 -4.99 5.21
C PHE A 130 9.51 -6.42 4.71
N ASP A 131 8.64 -7.14 5.42
CA ASP A 131 8.00 -8.31 4.84
C ASP A 131 6.81 -7.87 3.99
N VAL A 132 6.59 -8.55 2.86
CA VAL A 132 5.57 -8.14 1.88
C VAL A 132 4.93 -9.32 1.19
N THR A 133 3.60 -9.29 1.15
CA THR A 133 2.76 -10.24 0.41
C THR A 133 2.18 -9.54 -0.82
N GLY A 134 2.53 -10.01 -2.01
CA GLY A 134 1.92 -9.55 -3.27
C GLY A 134 0.53 -10.11 -3.48
N VAL A 135 -0.36 -9.31 -4.07
CA VAL A 135 -1.75 -9.65 -4.39
C VAL A 135 -2.03 -9.23 -5.82
N GLU A 136 -2.11 -10.19 -6.74
CA GLU A 136 -2.48 -9.90 -8.13
C GLU A 136 -4.01 -9.82 -8.29
N GLY A 137 -4.47 -8.80 -9.04
CA GLY A 137 -5.85 -8.75 -9.55
C GLY A 137 -6.07 -9.74 -10.71
N GLU A 138 -7.30 -9.89 -11.18
CA GLU A 138 -7.62 -10.75 -12.35
C GLU A 138 -7.50 -10.05 -13.71
#